data_AF-A0A7Z7QQJ0-F1
#
_entry.id   AF-A0A7Z7QQJ0-F1
#
_cell.length_a   1.000
_cell.length_b   1.000
_cell.length_c   1.000
_cell.angle_alpha   90.00
_cell.angle_beta   90.00
_cell.angle_gamma   90.00
#
_symmetry.space_group_name_H-M   'P 1'
#
loop_
_entity.id
_entity.type
_entity.pdbx_description
1 polymer ?
#
loop_
_entity_poly.entity_id
_entity_poly.type
_entity_poly.pdbx_seq_one_letter_code
_entity_poly.pdbx_strand_id
1 'polypeptide(L)'
;MCNDILKLLKIKDNNIKITKVEEDVVIRGKKSNVIFGTLSYKPMTCPHCYHSNPNRIHKHGKRLSRITFLRFQEIAVYLKLLKQCFKCMDGKCYASTESMRISLLIRLEPLNSIMERLKELIKKLN
;
A
#
# COMPACT_ATOMS: atom_id res chain seq x y z
N MET A 1 14.22 0.95 9.26
CA MET A 1 13.85 -0.49 9.21
C MET A 1 12.63 -0.69 8.32
N CYS A 2 12.51 -1.88 7.72
CA CYS A 2 11.32 -2.43 7.04
C CYS A 2 11.06 -2.12 5.55
N ASN A 3 12.09 -2.16 4.69
CA ASN A 3 11.87 -2.44 3.26
C ASN A 3 11.56 -3.92 2.99
N ASP A 4 11.93 -4.82 3.90
CA ASP A 4 11.83 -6.27 3.67
C ASP A 4 10.38 -6.78 3.73
N ILE A 5 9.52 -6.12 4.51
CA ILE A 5 8.07 -6.38 4.50
C ILE A 5 7.46 -5.99 3.14
N LEU A 6 7.88 -4.86 2.56
CA LEU A 6 7.41 -4.44 1.23
C LEU A 6 7.89 -5.42 0.15
N LYS A 7 9.14 -5.90 0.24
CA LYS A 7 9.68 -6.95 -0.65
C LYS A 7 8.89 -8.25 -0.53
N LEU A 8 8.58 -8.69 0.69
CA LEU A 8 7.79 -9.90 0.95
C LEU A 8 6.38 -9.79 0.33
N LEU A 9 5.75 -8.62 0.46
CA LEU A 9 4.45 -8.32 -0.14
C LEU A 9 4.51 -8.01 -1.65
N LYS A 10 5.71 -8.06 -2.25
CA LYS A 10 5.98 -7.69 -3.65
C LYS A 10 5.52 -6.28 -4.02
N ILE A 11 5.50 -5.36 -3.06
CA ILE A 11 5.19 -3.96 -3.27
C ILE A 11 6.48 -3.24 -3.66
N LYS A 12 6.53 -2.72 -4.89
CA LYS A 12 7.70 -2.00 -5.45
C LYS A 12 7.64 -0.47 -5.28
N ASP A 13 6.66 0.05 -4.53
CA ASP A 13 6.46 1.48 -4.35
C ASP A 13 7.38 2.04 -3.25
N ASN A 14 8.41 2.79 -3.67
CA ASN A 14 9.39 3.42 -2.78
C ASN A 14 8.81 4.58 -1.95
N ASN A 15 7.60 5.06 -2.26
CA ASN A 15 6.95 6.14 -1.53
C ASN A 15 6.18 5.65 -0.29
N ILE A 16 6.08 4.32 -0.12
CA ILE A 16 5.45 3.71 1.04
C ILE A 16 6.50 3.49 2.13
N LYS A 17 6.19 3.96 3.33
CA LYS A 17 6.98 3.67 4.54
C LYS A 17 6.13 2.93 5.54
N ILE A 18 6.57 1.74 5.97
CA ILE A 18 5.90 0.98 7.02
C ILE A 18 6.19 1.65 8.37
N THR A 19 5.14 1.87 9.15
CA THR A 19 5.23 2.53 10.45
C THR A 19 4.99 1.57 11.61
N LYS A 20 4.08 0.60 11.43
CA LYS A 20 3.70 -0.34 12.49
C LYS A 20 3.19 -1.64 11.88
N VAL A 21 3.41 -2.76 12.57
CA VAL A 21 2.74 -4.04 12.31
C VAL A 21 2.03 -4.46 13.59
N GLU A 22 0.79 -4.93 13.46
CA GLU A 22 -0.01 -5.50 14.54
C GLU A 22 -0.46 -6.90 14.11
N GLU A 23 -0.26 -7.88 14.97
CA GLU A 23 -0.67 -9.26 14.76
C GLU A 23 -1.93 -9.58 15.57
N ASP A 24 -2.67 -10.62 15.18
CA ASP A 24 -3.87 -11.10 15.89
C ASP A 24 -4.99 -10.06 16.11
N VAL A 25 -5.04 -9.03 15.26
CA VAL A 25 -6.10 -8.02 15.30
C VAL A 25 -7.41 -8.64 14.82
N VAL A 26 -8.44 -8.57 15.66
CA VAL A 26 -9.77 -9.09 15.31
C VAL A 26 -10.47 -8.09 14.38
N ILE A 27 -10.65 -8.47 13.11
CA ILE A 27 -11.40 -7.70 12.12
C ILE A 27 -12.58 -8.55 11.64
N ARG A 28 -13.81 -8.07 11.89
CA ARG A 28 -15.05 -8.80 11.54
C ARG A 28 -15.08 -10.22 12.12
N GLY A 29 -14.65 -10.38 13.37
CA GLY A 29 -14.67 -11.65 14.10
C GLY A 29 -13.58 -12.65 13.69
N LYS A 30 -12.64 -12.28 12.81
CA LYS A 30 -11.50 -13.12 12.41
C LYS A 30 -10.19 -12.49 12.83
N LYS A 31 -9.25 -13.31 13.31
CA LYS A 31 -7.87 -12.89 13.56
C LYS A 31 -7.21 -12.49 12.24
N SER A 32 -6.44 -11.42 12.27
CA SER A 32 -5.85 -10.83 11.08
C SER A 32 -4.62 -10.00 11.44
N ASN A 33 -3.67 -9.94 10.52
CA ASN A 33 -2.48 -9.10 10.69
C ASN A 33 -2.71 -7.76 9.99
N VAL A 34 -2.32 -6.67 10.63
CA VAL A 34 -2.51 -5.31 10.12
C VAL A 34 -1.17 -4.61 10.03
N ILE A 35 -0.79 -4.26 8.82
CA ILE A 35 0.41 -3.50 8.50
C ILE A 35 -0.02 -2.06 8.27
N PHE A 36 0.55 -1.13 9.02
CA PHE A 36 0.32 0.30 8.88
C PHE A 36 1.51 0.94 8.15
N GLY A 37 1.20 1.84 7.24
CA GLY A 37 2.21 2.65 6.57
C GLY A 37 1.70 4.01 6.14
N THR A 38 2.63 4.85 5.71
CA THR A 38 2.36 6.18 5.15
C THR A 38 2.77 6.21 3.70
N LEU A 39 1.95 6.81 2.84
CA LEU A 39 2.27 7.07 1.43
C LEU A 39 2.61 8.55 1.25
N SER A 40 3.87 8.83 0.94
CA SER A 40 4.43 10.19 0.82
C SER A 40 4.66 10.58 -0.64
N TYR A 41 3.62 10.54 -1.46
CA TYR A 41 3.69 10.98 -2.85
C TYR A 41 3.41 12.48 -2.97
N LYS A 42 4.20 13.21 -3.77
CA LYS A 42 3.97 14.62 -4.10
C LYS A 42 3.57 14.72 -5.58
N PRO A 43 2.30 15.06 -5.90
CA PRO A 43 1.86 15.24 -7.27
C PRO A 43 2.51 16.50 -7.87
N MET A 44 3.00 16.38 -9.11
CA MET A 44 3.42 17.54 -9.93
C MET A 44 2.24 18.11 -10.72
N THR A 45 1.29 17.26 -11.08
CA THR A 45 0.13 17.60 -11.92
C THR A 45 -1.15 17.18 -11.20
N CYS A 46 -2.20 17.98 -11.33
CA CYS A 46 -3.52 17.61 -10.82
C CYS A 46 -4.14 16.54 -11.73
N PRO A 47 -4.61 15.39 -11.22
CA PRO A 47 -5.21 14.34 -12.04
C PRO A 47 -6.59 14.72 -12.62
N HIS A 48 -7.18 15.83 -12.18
CA HIS A 48 -8.51 16.29 -12.60
C HIS A 48 -8.44 17.43 -13.63
N CYS A 49 -7.59 18.44 -13.41
CA CYS A 49 -7.47 19.58 -14.32
C CYS A 49 -6.22 19.53 -15.19
N TYR A 50 -5.32 18.56 -14.99
CA TYR A 50 -4.10 18.34 -15.76
C TYR A 50 -3.12 19.52 -15.83
N HIS A 51 -3.37 20.59 -15.06
CA HIS A 51 -2.42 21.69 -14.91
C HIS A 51 -1.14 21.19 -14.23
N SER A 52 -0.01 21.46 -14.87
CA SER A 52 1.34 21.14 -14.42
C SER A 52 1.91 22.17 -13.44
N ASN A 53 1.15 23.20 -13.08
CA ASN A 53 1.59 24.21 -12.11
C ASN A 53 1.47 23.66 -10.66
N PRO A 54 2.59 23.30 -10.00
CA PRO A 54 2.55 22.68 -8.68
C PRO A 54 2.05 23.65 -7.60
N ASN A 55 2.13 24.96 -7.82
CA ASN A 55 1.68 25.97 -6.87
C ASN A 55 0.15 26.00 -6.72
N ARG A 56 -0.57 25.33 -7.62
CA ARG A 56 -2.03 25.18 -7.54
C ARG A 56 -2.47 23.98 -6.69
N ILE A 57 -1.54 23.16 -6.21
CA ILE A 57 -1.80 21.94 -5.47
C ILE A 57 -1.32 22.10 -4.03
N HIS A 58 -2.27 22.12 -3.09
CA HIS A 58 -1.97 22.30 -1.67
C HIS A 58 -2.23 21.02 -0.89
N LYS A 59 -1.44 20.80 0.17
CA LYS A 59 -1.69 19.71 1.11
C LYS A 59 -3.02 19.95 1.83
N HIS A 60 -3.88 18.95 1.83
CA HIS A 60 -5.22 19.01 2.42
C HIS A 60 -5.45 17.78 3.29
N GLY A 61 -4.91 17.78 4.51
CA GLY A 61 -5.11 16.69 5.47
C GLY A 61 -4.56 15.33 5.03
N LYS A 62 -4.94 14.28 5.74
CA LYS A 62 -4.54 12.89 5.44
C LYS A 62 -5.77 11.99 5.47
N ARG A 63 -5.77 10.96 4.63
CA ARG A 63 -6.86 9.97 4.55
C ARG A 63 -6.30 8.58 4.71
N LEU A 64 -6.90 7.80 5.62
CA LEU A 64 -6.57 6.40 5.79
C LEU A 64 -7.28 5.58 4.70
N SER A 65 -6.55 4.69 4.06
CA SER A 65 -7.09 3.70 3.12
C SER A 65 -6.65 2.32 3.53
N ARG A 66 -7.55 1.35 3.39
CA ARG A 66 -7.28 -0.06 3.71
C ARG A 66 -7.28 -0.86 2.41
N ILE A 67 -6.20 -1.59 2.19
CA ILE A 67 -6.04 -2.57 1.12
C ILE A 67 -6.05 -3.94 1.80
N THR A 68 -6.98 -4.80 1.43
CA THR A 68 -6.98 -6.20 1.88
C THR A 68 -6.02 -6.97 1.00
N PHE A 69 -4.98 -7.53 1.61
CA PHE A 69 -4.08 -8.47 0.94
C PHE A 69 -4.70 -9.87 1.02
N LEU A 70 -4.40 -10.69 0.02
CA LEU A 70 -4.83 -12.09 -0.04
C LEU A 70 -4.47 -12.83 1.26
N ARG A 71 -5.25 -13.85 1.61
CA ARG A 71 -5.04 -14.65 2.83
C ARG A 71 -3.66 -15.30 2.79
N PHE A 72 -2.84 -15.07 3.81
CA PHE A 72 -1.59 -15.77 4.01
C PHE A 72 -1.82 -16.81 5.10
N GLN A 73 -1.67 -18.10 4.78
CA GLN A 73 -1.93 -19.21 5.73
C GLN A 73 -3.30 -19.11 6.41
N GLU A 74 -4.35 -18.83 5.63
CA GLU A 74 -5.74 -18.64 6.10
C GLU A 74 -6.00 -17.39 6.97
N ILE A 75 -4.96 -16.67 7.38
CA ILE A 75 -5.06 -15.41 8.11
C ILE A 75 -5.10 -14.24 7.12
N ALA A 76 -6.08 -13.34 7.28
CA ALA A 76 -6.18 -12.16 6.43
C ALA A 76 -5.13 -11.13 6.83
N VAL A 77 -4.45 -10.54 5.84
CA VAL A 77 -3.49 -9.45 6.05
C VAL A 77 -4.08 -8.16 5.48
N TYR A 78 -4.03 -7.09 6.24
CA TYR A 78 -4.50 -5.77 5.82
C TYR A 78 -3.36 -4.78 5.80
N LEU A 79 -3.23 -4.02 4.72
CA LEU A 79 -2.36 -2.87 4.66
C LEU A 79 -3.20 -1.60 4.81
N LYS A 80 -2.99 -0.87 5.89
CA LYS A 80 -3.57 0.44 6.14
C LYS A 80 -2.56 1.51 5.77
N LEU A 81 -2.80 2.19 4.65
CA LEU A 81 -1.98 3.30 4.17
C LEU A 81 -2.63 4.63 4.51
N LEU A 82 -1.93 5.44 5.30
CA LEU A 82 -2.24 6.84 5.51
C LEU A 82 -1.69 7.66 4.34
N LYS A 83 -2.59 8.24 3.55
CA LYS A 83 -2.27 8.96 2.32
C LYS A 83 -2.40 10.46 2.55
N GLN A 84 -1.42 11.22 2.07
CA GLN A 84 -1.54 12.66 1.99
C GLN A 84 -2.64 13.01 0.99
N CYS A 85 -3.61 13.83 1.41
CA CYS A 85 -4.59 14.38 0.47
C CYS A 85 -4.11 15.75 -0.03
N PHE A 86 -4.49 16.06 -1.27
CA PHE A 86 -4.16 17.28 -1.97
C PHE A 86 -5.44 17.93 -2.48
N LYS A 87 -5.45 19.25 -2.52
CA LYS A 87 -6.54 20.03 -3.09
C LYS A 87 -5.97 20.93 -4.18
N CYS A 88 -6.59 20.87 -5.35
CA CYS A 88 -6.32 21.81 -6.43
C CYS A 88 -7.18 23.07 -6.24
N MET A 89 -6.66 24.24 -6.61
CA MET A 89 -7.45 25.48 -6.60
C MET A 89 -8.70 25.41 -7.50
N ASP A 90 -8.59 24.75 -8.66
CA ASP A 90 -9.65 24.68 -9.66
C ASP A 90 -10.70 23.59 -9.37
N GLY A 91 -10.62 22.86 -8.25
CA GLY A 91 -11.54 21.73 -8.05
C GLY A 91 -11.40 20.93 -6.77
N LYS A 92 -11.81 19.66 -6.86
CA LYS A 92 -12.06 18.75 -5.74
C LYS A 92 -10.77 18.21 -5.10
N CYS A 93 -10.86 17.85 -3.83
CA CYS A 93 -9.77 17.19 -3.10
C CYS A 93 -9.55 15.76 -3.62
N TYR A 94 -8.29 15.36 -3.79
CA TYR A 94 -7.89 14.02 -4.16
C TYR A 94 -6.79 13.50 -3.24
N ALA A 95 -6.80 12.20 -2.93
CA ALA A 95 -5.69 11.59 -2.22
C ALA A 95 -4.48 11.45 -3.15
N SER A 96 -3.26 11.35 -2.61
CA SER A 96 -2.14 10.83 -3.40
C SER A 96 -2.54 9.48 -3.99
N THR A 97 -2.74 9.45 -5.29
CA THR A 97 -3.14 8.26 -6.03
C THR A 97 -2.07 7.90 -7.04
N GLU A 98 -1.17 7.02 -6.62
CA GLU A 98 -0.67 5.95 -7.49
C GLU A 98 -1.44 4.64 -7.21
N SER A 99 -2.42 4.70 -6.30
CA SER A 99 -2.99 3.52 -5.62
C SER A 99 -4.02 2.72 -6.40
N MET A 100 -4.45 3.14 -7.60
CA MET A 100 -5.28 2.26 -8.45
C MET A 100 -4.46 1.12 -9.08
N ARG A 101 -3.13 1.28 -9.21
CA ARG A 101 -2.27 0.19 -9.71
C ARG A 101 -1.89 -0.81 -8.63
N ILE A 102 -1.73 -0.40 -7.37
CA ILE A 102 -1.39 -1.32 -6.27
C ILE A 102 -2.51 -2.34 -6.03
N SER A 103 -3.78 -1.92 -6.04
CA SER A 103 -4.91 -2.86 -5.92
C SER A 103 -5.06 -3.82 -7.11
N LEU A 104 -4.53 -3.46 -8.29
CA LEU A 104 -4.57 -4.30 -9.49
C LEU A 104 -3.38 -5.25 -9.55
N LEU A 105 -2.18 -4.79 -9.17
CA LEU A 105 -0.94 -5.58 -9.17
C LEU A 105 -0.92 -6.69 -8.11
N ILE A 106 -1.54 -6.47 -6.94
CA ILE A 106 -1.60 -7.51 -5.89
C ILE A 106 -2.59 -8.64 -6.24
N ARG A 107 -3.48 -8.44 -7.23
CA ARG A 107 -4.44 -9.47 -7.65
C ARG A 107 -3.84 -10.56 -8.55
N LEU A 108 -2.61 -10.42 -9.05
CA LEU A 108 -2.14 -11.22 -10.18
C LEU A 108 -0.80 -11.94 -9.97
N GLU A 109 -0.56 -12.52 -8.80
CA GLU A 109 0.25 -13.74 -8.76
C GLU A 109 -0.38 -14.77 -7.81
N PRO A 110 -0.60 -16.03 -8.24
CA PRO A 110 -1.07 -17.08 -7.36
C PRO A 110 -0.06 -17.27 -6.22
N LEU A 111 -0.55 -17.23 -4.97
CA LEU A 111 0.23 -17.53 -3.76
C LEU A 111 1.10 -18.79 -3.89
N ASN A 112 0.63 -19.77 -4.68
CA ASN A 112 1.38 -20.99 -5.00
C ASN A 112 2.76 -20.71 -5.60
N SER A 113 2.91 -19.68 -6.46
CA SER A 113 4.21 -19.34 -7.05
C SER A 113 5.18 -18.70 -6.03
N ILE A 114 4.65 -17.97 -5.04
CA ILE A 114 5.45 -17.37 -3.97
C ILE A 114 5.91 -18.44 -2.98
N MET A 115 5.02 -19.37 -2.62
CA MET A 115 5.33 -20.48 -1.72
C MET A 115 6.36 -21.44 -2.31
N GLU A 116 6.26 -21.78 -3.61
CA GLU A 116 7.26 -22.65 -4.26
C GLU A 116 8.66 -22.00 -4.31
N ARG A 117 8.73 -20.69 -4.58
CA ARG A 117 10.00 -19.95 -4.55
C ARG A 117 10.60 -19.84 -3.15
N LEU A 118 9.76 -19.77 -2.11
CA LEU A 118 10.22 -19.76 -0.72
C LEU A 118 10.81 -21.13 -0.33
N LYS A 119 10.18 -22.23 -0.77
CA LYS A 119 10.70 -23.59 -0.59
C LYS A 119 12.05 -23.78 -1.30
N GLU A 120 12.20 -23.28 -2.52
CA GLU A 120 13.49 -23.34 -3.24
C GLU A 120 14.61 -22.56 -2.55
N LEU A 121 14.31 -21.39 -1.97
CA LEU A 121 15.30 -20.59 -1.24
C LEU A 121 15.74 -21.28 0.07
N ILE A 122 14.80 -21.89 0.79
CA ILE A 122 15.12 -22.67 2.01
C ILE A 122 15.97 -23.90 1.66
N LYS A 123 15.71 -24.55 0.51
CA LYS A 123 16.48 -25.70 0.03
C LYS A 123 17.89 -25.36 -0.48
N LYS A 124 18.17 -24.08 -0.74
CA LYS A 124 19.52 -23.59 -1.11
C LYS A 124 20.34 -23.13 0.10
N LEU A 125 19.69 -22.95 1.25
CA LEU A 125 20.30 -22.51 2.50
C LEU A 125 20.58 -23.68 3.46
N ASN A 126 20.05 -24.86 3.17
CA ASN A 126 20.36 -26.15 3.78
C ASN A 126 21.10 -27.04 2.78
#